data_AF-A0A2H6MXE0-F1
#
_entry.id   AF-A0A2H6MXE0-F1
#
_cell.length_a   1.000
_cell.length_b   1.000
_cell.length_c   1.000
_cell.angle_alpha   90.00
_cell.angle_beta   90.00
_cell.angle_gamma   90.00
#
_symmetry.space_group_name_H-M   'P 1'
#
loop_
_entity.id
_entity.type
_entity.pdbx_description
1 polymer ?
#
loop_
_entity_poly.entity_id
_entity_poly.type
_entity_poly.pdbx_seq_one_letter_code
_entity_poly.pdbx_strand_id
1 'polypeptide(L)'
;QSTIQQTVAKTEHKMKAVEAKVEQTDKKTESIEQKLMGENRKLEEAIAYLEMEKADFFLRFQNVTEERGEDLPKLMADLIAEVLQKEGQEVQREMDEVY
;
A
#
# COMPACT_ATOMS: atom_id res chain seq x y z
N GLN A 1 37.78 -30.52 -42.02
CA GLN A 1 37.61 -30.40 -40.56
C GLN A 1 36.79 -31.56 -40.05
N SER A 2 37.07 -32.07 -38.85
CA SER A 2 36.33 -33.20 -38.25
C SER A 2 34.92 -32.76 -37.79
N THR A 3 33.93 -33.66 -37.85
CA THR A 3 32.57 -33.48 -37.30
C THR A 3 32.57 -32.95 -35.86
N ILE A 4 33.60 -33.34 -35.09
CA ILE A 4 33.80 -32.89 -33.70
C ILE A 4 34.08 -31.38 -33.67
N GLN A 5 34.96 -30.85 -34.54
CA GLN A 5 35.30 -29.43 -34.59
C GLN A 5 34.10 -28.55 -34.95
N GLN A 6 33.26 -29.01 -35.89
CA GLN A 6 32.05 -28.29 -36.29
C GLN A 6 31.02 -28.23 -35.14
N THR A 7 30.90 -29.33 -34.38
CA THR A 7 29.99 -29.40 -33.23
C THR A 7 30.46 -28.48 -32.10
N VAL A 8 31.76 -28.46 -31.81
CA VAL A 8 32.35 -27.56 -30.81
C VAL A 8 32.09 -26.08 -31.15
N ALA A 9 32.38 -25.66 -32.40
CA ALA A 9 32.15 -24.28 -32.82
C ALA A 9 30.67 -23.86 -32.72
N LYS A 10 29.74 -24.76 -33.07
CA LYS A 10 28.29 -24.50 -32.94
C LYS A 10 27.87 -24.35 -31.47
N THR A 11 28.44 -25.13 -30.58
CA THR A 11 28.18 -25.05 -29.14
C THR A 11 28.74 -23.76 -28.54
N GLU A 12 29.96 -23.37 -28.89
CA GLU A 12 30.57 -22.10 -28.44
C GLU A 12 29.72 -20.90 -28.86
N HIS A 13 29.24 -20.88 -30.12
CA HIS A 13 28.36 -19.81 -30.59
C HIS A 13 27.05 -19.74 -29.78
N LYS A 14 26.44 -20.89 -29.50
CA LYS A 14 25.23 -20.94 -28.66
C LYS A 14 25.50 -20.48 -27.24
N MET A 15 26.66 -20.84 -26.67
CA MET A 15 27.05 -20.44 -25.31
C MET A 15 27.19 -18.92 -25.21
N LYS A 16 27.89 -18.29 -26.16
CA LYS A 16 27.98 -16.82 -26.23
C LYS A 16 26.62 -16.13 -26.34
N ALA A 17 25.71 -16.71 -27.13
CA ALA A 17 24.35 -16.19 -27.24
C ALA A 17 23.54 -16.35 -25.94
N VAL A 18 23.80 -17.38 -25.15
CA VAL A 18 23.20 -17.56 -23.82
C VAL A 18 23.77 -16.57 -22.83
N GLU A 19 25.10 -16.41 -22.78
CA GLU A 19 25.79 -15.45 -21.90
C GLU A 19 25.26 -14.02 -22.12
N ALA A 20 25.14 -13.58 -23.37
CA ALA A 20 24.59 -12.26 -23.69
C ALA A 20 23.13 -12.08 -23.22
N LYS A 21 22.31 -13.15 -23.31
CA LYS A 21 20.92 -13.12 -22.81
C LYS A 21 20.84 -13.09 -21.29
N VAL A 22 21.73 -13.81 -20.61
CA VAL A 22 21.82 -13.79 -19.14
C VAL A 22 22.18 -12.38 -18.69
N GLU A 23 23.24 -11.79 -19.25
CA GLU A 23 23.65 -10.42 -18.89
C GLU A 23 22.54 -9.38 -19.15
N GLN A 24 21.81 -9.52 -20.26
CA GLN A 24 20.67 -8.64 -20.54
C GLN A 24 19.53 -8.84 -19.53
N THR A 25 19.27 -10.08 -19.13
CA THR A 25 18.21 -10.41 -18.16
C THR A 25 18.56 -9.87 -16.78
N ASP A 26 19.82 -10.00 -16.35
CA ASP A 26 20.30 -9.49 -15.06
C ASP A 26 20.13 -7.97 -14.98
N LYS A 27 20.57 -7.23 -16.01
CA LYS A 27 20.37 -5.77 -16.08
C LYS A 27 18.90 -5.36 -16.03
N LYS A 28 18.02 -6.14 -16.68
CA LYS A 28 16.57 -5.87 -16.63
C LYS A 28 16.00 -6.14 -15.25
N THR A 29 16.43 -7.22 -14.59
CA THR A 29 16.01 -7.57 -13.24
C THR A 29 16.43 -6.50 -12.24
N GLU A 30 17.67 -6.05 -12.26
CA GLU A 30 18.17 -4.96 -11.41
C GLU A 30 17.35 -3.66 -11.62
N SER A 31 17.03 -3.32 -12.86
CA SER A 31 16.20 -2.14 -13.16
C SER A 31 14.77 -2.27 -12.59
N ILE A 32 14.18 -3.46 -12.65
CA ILE A 32 12.85 -3.73 -12.07
C ILE A 32 12.92 -3.62 -10.55
N GLU A 33 13.93 -4.19 -9.92
CA GLU A 33 14.13 -4.15 -8.47
C GLU A 33 14.23 -2.71 -7.96
N GLN A 34 15.04 -1.87 -8.62
CA GLN A 34 15.15 -0.45 -8.28
C GLN A 34 13.82 0.30 -8.38
N LYS A 35 13.02 0.02 -9.43
CA LYS A 35 11.69 0.63 -9.58
C LYS A 35 10.73 0.18 -8.48
N LEU A 36 10.75 -1.11 -8.14
CA LEU A 36 9.90 -1.66 -7.07
C LEU A 36 10.25 -1.05 -5.71
N MET A 37 11.54 -0.91 -5.38
CA MET A 37 11.96 -0.21 -4.16
C MET A 37 11.46 1.23 -4.11
N GLY A 38 11.52 1.95 -5.24
CA GLY A 38 11.01 3.32 -5.33
C GLY A 38 9.50 3.42 -5.13
N GLU A 39 8.72 2.55 -5.77
CA GLU A 39 7.27 2.51 -5.60
C GLU A 39 6.86 2.08 -4.19
N ASN A 40 7.57 1.11 -3.58
CA ASN A 40 7.28 0.67 -2.22
C ASN A 40 7.48 1.80 -1.20
N ARG A 41 8.56 2.59 -1.36
CA ARG A 41 8.80 3.76 -0.51
C ARG A 41 7.70 4.82 -0.64
N LYS A 42 7.24 5.12 -1.87
CA LYS A 42 6.12 6.05 -2.07
C LYS A 42 4.84 5.55 -1.41
N LEU A 43 4.60 4.24 -1.46
CA LEU A 43 3.43 3.62 -0.83
C LEU A 43 3.51 3.74 0.70
N GLU A 44 4.68 3.47 1.30
CA GLU A 44 4.92 3.65 2.73
C GLU A 44 4.70 5.11 3.15
N GLU A 45 5.22 6.07 2.38
CA GLU A 45 5.01 7.51 2.63
C GLU A 45 3.53 7.91 2.54
N ALA A 46 2.79 7.37 1.57
CA ALA A 46 1.35 7.62 1.43
C ALA A 46 0.53 7.01 2.57
N ILE A 47 0.88 5.80 3.03
CA ILE A 47 0.24 5.16 4.18
C ILE A 47 0.47 5.99 5.44
N ALA A 48 1.72 6.39 5.70
CA ALA A 48 2.06 7.21 6.85
C ALA A 48 1.27 8.55 6.83
N TYR A 49 1.15 9.19 5.67
CA TYR A 49 0.36 10.40 5.52
C TYR A 49 -1.13 10.18 5.86
N LEU A 50 -1.74 9.11 5.34
CA LEU A 50 -3.14 8.79 5.63
C LEU A 50 -3.38 8.45 7.10
N GLU A 51 -2.44 7.74 7.73
CA GLU A 51 -2.49 7.46 9.17
C GLU A 51 -2.37 8.74 10.01
N MET A 52 -1.50 9.67 9.60
CA MET A 52 -1.39 10.99 10.23
C MET A 52 -2.67 11.82 10.06
N GLU A 53 -3.27 11.87 8.87
CA GLU A 53 -4.55 12.56 8.65
C GLU A 53 -5.67 11.95 9.49
N LYS A 54 -5.72 10.62 9.57
CA LYS A 54 -6.67 9.90 10.42
C LYS A 54 -6.46 10.28 11.89
N ALA A 55 -5.22 10.29 12.38
CA ALA A 55 -4.91 10.66 13.75
C ALA A 55 -5.27 12.14 14.06
N ASP A 56 -4.96 13.07 13.15
CA ASP A 56 -5.33 14.48 13.27
C ASP A 56 -6.86 14.64 13.33
N PHE A 57 -7.60 13.92 12.47
CA PHE A 57 -9.06 13.90 12.52
C PHE A 57 -9.56 13.47 13.90
N PHE A 58 -9.12 12.32 14.43
CA PHE A 58 -9.57 11.84 15.74
C PHE A 58 -9.20 12.78 16.90
N LEU A 59 -8.02 13.41 16.86
CA LEU A 59 -7.62 14.39 17.87
C LEU A 59 -8.51 15.64 17.89
N ARG A 60 -9.04 16.06 16.72
CA ARG A 60 -10.00 17.18 16.67
C ARG A 60 -11.30 16.85 17.40
N PHE A 61 -11.79 15.61 17.33
CA PHE A 61 -13.00 15.20 18.06
C PHE A 61 -12.75 15.07 19.57
N GLN A 62 -11.57 14.60 19.98
CA GLN A 62 -11.23 14.51 21.41
C GLN A 62 -11.11 15.88 22.10
N ASN A 63 -10.82 16.94 21.34
CA ASN A 63 -10.72 18.30 21.87
C ASN A 63 -12.06 19.04 21.93
N VAL A 64 -13.17 18.42 21.53
CA VAL A 64 -14.51 18.97 21.76
C VAL A 64 -14.83 18.79 23.24
N THR A 65 -14.88 19.89 23.98
CA THR A 65 -15.29 19.88 25.38
C THR A 65 -16.82 19.83 25.41
N GLU A 66 -17.40 18.76 25.93
CA GLU A 66 -18.86 18.67 26.13
C GLU A 66 -19.30 19.80 27.07
N GLU A 67 -20.29 20.60 26.65
CA GLU A 67 -20.93 21.51 27.59
C GLU A 67 -21.69 20.69 28.65
N ARG A 68 -21.75 21.17 29.89
CA ARG A 68 -22.35 20.41 31.00
C ARG A 68 -23.82 20.10 30.69
N GLY A 69 -24.12 18.84 30.38
CA GLY A 69 -25.46 18.34 30.05
C GLY A 69 -25.67 17.92 28.59
N GLU A 70 -24.66 18.11 27.73
CA GLU A 70 -24.65 17.52 26.38
C GLU A 70 -24.21 16.05 26.44
N ASP A 71 -24.92 15.20 25.72
CA ASP A 71 -24.53 13.81 25.47
C ASP A 71 -23.88 13.78 24.07
N LEU A 72 -22.58 14.08 24.03
CA LEU A 72 -21.83 14.19 22.78
C LEU A 72 -21.79 12.85 22.00
N PRO A 73 -21.67 11.67 22.63
CA PRO A 73 -21.82 10.39 21.94
C PRO A 73 -23.15 10.29 21.18
N LYS A 74 -24.26 10.66 21.83
CA LYS A 74 -25.58 10.66 21.19
C LYS A 74 -25.69 11.69 20.06
N LEU A 75 -25.19 12.91 20.28
CA LEU A 75 -25.21 13.98 19.27
C LEU A 75 -24.41 13.57 18.02
N MET A 76 -23.24 12.96 18.21
CA MET A 76 -22.41 12.45 17.11
C MET A 76 -23.11 11.30 16.38
N ALA A 77 -23.72 10.36 17.11
CA ALA A 77 -24.47 9.27 16.51
C ALA A 77 -25.66 9.78 15.68
N ASP A 78 -26.39 10.78 16.17
CA ASP A 78 -27.51 11.41 15.45
C ASP A 78 -27.05 12.12 14.17
N LEU A 79 -25.94 12.89 14.22
CA LEU A 79 -25.36 13.57 13.04
C LEU A 79 -24.85 12.59 11.98
N ILE A 80 -24.17 11.52 12.41
CA ILE A 80 -23.66 10.48 11.49
C ILE A 80 -24.82 9.69 10.89
N ALA A 81 -25.83 9.36 11.68
CA ALA A 81 -27.04 8.68 11.22
C ALA A 81 -27.80 9.49 10.16
N GLU A 82 -27.87 10.82 10.32
CA GLU A 82 -28.45 11.71 9.31
C GLU A 82 -27.68 11.66 7.98
N VAL A 83 -26.34 11.76 8.03
CA VAL A 83 -25.49 11.74 6.82
C VAL A 83 -25.53 10.37 6.12
N LEU A 84 -25.50 9.30 6.90
CA LEU A 84 -25.48 7.92 6.38
C LEU A 84 -26.87 7.34 6.12
N GLN A 85 -27.93 8.08 6.45
CA GLN A 85 -29.32 7.62 6.39
C GLN A 85 -29.54 6.28 7.12
N LYS A 86 -28.90 6.14 8.29
CA LYS A 86 -28.98 4.96 9.18
C LYS A 86 -29.80 5.28 10.44
N GLU A 87 -30.13 4.26 11.22
CA GLU A 87 -30.71 4.47 12.55
C GLU A 87 -29.63 4.94 13.56
N GLY A 88 -29.91 5.96 14.35
CA GLY A 88 -28.97 6.49 15.35
C GLY A 88 -28.49 5.44 16.37
N GLN A 89 -29.36 4.50 16.75
CA GLN A 89 -28.97 3.39 17.64
C GLN A 89 -28.02 2.37 17.00
N GLU A 90 -28.11 2.18 15.68
CA GLU A 90 -27.17 1.33 14.93
C GLU A 90 -25.79 1.97 14.94
N VAL A 91 -25.73 3.27 14.59
CA VAL A 91 -24.48 4.05 14.58
C VAL A 91 -23.86 4.13 15.97
N GLN A 92 -24.66 4.34 17.03
CA GLN A 92 -24.16 4.40 18.40
C GLN A 92 -23.51 3.07 18.83
N ARG A 93 -24.12 1.92 18.48
CA ARG A 93 -23.52 0.60 18.76
C ARG A 93 -22.21 0.38 18.01
N GLU A 94 -22.16 0.78 16.73
CA GLU A 94 -20.93 0.70 15.92
C GLU A 94 -19.83 1.60 16.50
N MET A 95 -20.17 2.79 17.02
CA MET A 95 -19.22 3.68 17.69
C MET A 95 -18.70 3.08 19.00
N ASP A 96 -19.56 2.48 19.81
CA ASP A 96 -19.19 1.84 21.08
C ASP A 96 -18.31 0.58 20.87
N GLU A 97 -18.47 -0.16 19.78
CA GLU A 97 -17.64 -1.35 19.45
C GLU A 97 -16.20 -0.99 19.03
N VAL A 98 -15.96 0.26 18.62
CA VAL A 98 -14.62 0.73 18.20
C VAL A 98 -13.77 1.17 19.40
N TYR A 99 -14.36 1.32 20.59
CA TYR A 99 -13.69 1.65 21.86
C TYR A 99 -13.48 0.43 22.76
#